data_AF-T0HHZ7-F1
#
_entry.id   AF-T0HHZ7-F1
#
_cell.length_a   1.000
_cell.length_b   1.000
_cell.length_c   1.000
_cell.angle_alpha   90.00
_cell.angle_beta   90.00
_cell.angle_gamma   90.00
#
_symmetry.space_group_name_H-M   'P 1'
#
loop_
_entity.id
_entity.type
_entity.pdbx_description
1 polymer ?
#
loop_
_entity_poly.entity_id
_entity_poly.type
_entity_poly.pdbx_seq_one_letter_code
_entity_poly.pdbx_strand_id
1 'polypeptide(L)'
;MIRFDVKRRSVIFEYEPEFTSAEWILNELKTHHEVTLSRGFTFKDDDLIEGPVDVAEDEIGEPVFRFRFATRRSGYFRIPGRILGIANDVLIDEGITLQRKLFIAERNVGIFRRLAKVIPDGAEIVIGGDREGGIPEDVFRELLDRFPNSGELDRYASARVETIIGEHFDGMKSARDQYETYLSKRKSSVTDAPLAQDHLLQAEVDKFVYVRDTIIAWLRSADSYTERDWQKMIIKIILLIFPKYVAVLENVEIADFYTSPDRTRRRYIDLCLIDAAGNLDVIEIKKPFDNVLLSKSLYRDNSIPTRELSGSVMQAEKYLFHLSKWGVNGERELSRRFASNLPRSMQIRITNPKAMIILGRDCGPDGQHALTDRQLFDLEIIKRKYANMIDILTYDDLLRRLENIITSLVKRKAGTALG
;
A
#
# COMPACT_ATOMS: atom_id res chain seq x y z
N MET A 1 -29.83 -36.13 12.98
CA MET A 1 -30.38 -35.11 12.06
C MET A 1 -31.16 -34.01 12.81
N ILE A 2 -31.31 -32.81 12.24
CA ILE A 2 -32.24 -31.78 12.75
C ILE A 2 -33.13 -31.17 11.66
N ARG A 3 -34.34 -30.77 12.04
CA ARG A 3 -35.30 -30.07 11.18
C ARG A 3 -36.05 -28.99 11.95
N PHE A 4 -36.42 -27.92 11.24
CA PHE A 4 -37.34 -26.89 11.73
C PHE A 4 -38.68 -27.07 11.02
N ASP A 5 -39.72 -27.39 11.78
CA ASP A 5 -41.08 -27.57 11.28
C ASP A 5 -41.95 -26.37 11.66
N VAL A 6 -42.34 -25.58 10.65
CA VAL A 6 -43.10 -24.34 10.84
C VAL A 6 -44.59 -24.67 10.94
N LYS A 7 -45.15 -24.47 12.14
CA LYS A 7 -46.58 -24.61 12.41
C LYS A 7 -47.28 -23.24 12.37
N ARG A 8 -48.62 -23.26 12.49
CA ARG A 8 -49.44 -22.04 12.45
C ARG A 8 -49.06 -20.98 13.51
N ARG A 9 -48.62 -21.40 14.71
CA ARG A 9 -48.34 -20.50 15.85
C ARG A 9 -46.92 -20.62 16.42
N SER A 10 -46.13 -21.57 15.94
CA SER A 10 -44.82 -21.88 16.51
C SER A 10 -43.93 -22.57 15.48
N VAL A 11 -42.64 -22.63 15.77
CA VAL A 11 -41.68 -23.49 15.07
C VAL A 11 -41.29 -24.62 16.01
N ILE A 12 -41.30 -25.84 15.50
CA ILE A 12 -40.87 -27.04 16.22
C ILE A 12 -39.48 -27.43 15.74
N PHE A 13 -38.56 -27.65 16.68
CA PHE A 13 -37.26 -28.25 16.42
C PHE A 13 -37.38 -29.75 16.58
N GLU A 14 -37.15 -30.48 15.49
CA GLU A 14 -37.10 -31.94 15.51
C GLU A 14 -35.64 -32.39 15.55
N TYR A 15 -35.33 -33.29 16.48
CA TYR A 15 -34.01 -33.88 16.64
C TYR A 15 -34.09 -35.39 16.56
N GLU A 16 -33.27 -35.96 15.68
CA GLU A 16 -33.10 -37.40 15.51
C GLU A 16 -31.64 -37.75 15.88
N PRO A 17 -31.41 -38.57 16.92
CA PRO A 17 -30.07 -39.01 17.31
C PRO A 17 -29.45 -39.93 16.26
N GLU A 18 -28.23 -39.66 15.81
CA GLU A 18 -27.63 -40.41 14.69
C GLU A 18 -26.97 -41.75 15.10
N PHE A 19 -26.45 -41.89 16.33
CA PHE A 19 -25.63 -43.06 16.70
C PHE A 19 -25.64 -43.44 18.20
N THR A 20 -26.65 -43.05 18.98
CA THR A 20 -26.67 -43.31 20.44
C THR A 20 -28.09 -43.58 20.93
N SER A 21 -28.24 -44.38 21.98
CA SER A 21 -29.54 -44.51 22.67
C SER A 21 -30.04 -43.11 23.04
N ALA A 22 -31.31 -42.82 22.74
CA ALA A 22 -31.96 -41.55 23.02
C ALA A 22 -32.07 -41.20 24.51
N GLU A 23 -31.68 -42.13 25.39
CA GLU A 23 -31.81 -42.05 26.85
C GLU A 23 -31.01 -40.91 27.46
N TRP A 24 -29.86 -40.53 26.88
CA TRP A 24 -29.04 -39.45 27.42
C TRP A 24 -29.76 -38.11 27.40
N ILE A 25 -30.61 -37.84 26.40
CA ILE A 25 -31.38 -36.60 26.29
C ILE A 25 -32.38 -36.48 27.45
N LEU A 26 -33.10 -37.57 27.71
CA LEU A 26 -34.04 -37.65 28.82
C LEU A 26 -33.30 -37.56 30.17
N ASN A 27 -32.11 -38.13 30.28
CA ASN A 27 -31.29 -38.04 31.49
C ASN A 27 -30.79 -36.61 31.75
N GLU A 28 -30.31 -35.91 30.72
CA GLU A 28 -29.88 -34.51 30.81
C GLU A 28 -31.04 -33.61 31.23
N LEU A 29 -32.20 -33.73 30.59
CA LEU A 29 -33.41 -33.00 30.98
C LEU A 29 -33.82 -33.30 32.44
N LYS A 30 -33.85 -34.57 32.84
CA LYS A 30 -34.19 -34.94 34.24
C LYS A 30 -33.19 -34.43 35.27
N THR A 31 -31.90 -34.44 34.96
CA THR A 31 -30.83 -34.17 35.94
C THR A 31 -30.46 -32.69 35.98
N HIS A 32 -30.43 -32.04 34.83
CA HIS A 32 -29.92 -30.68 34.64
C HIS A 32 -31.00 -29.68 34.23
N HIS A 33 -32.24 -30.13 33.99
CA HIS A 33 -33.36 -29.31 33.51
C HIS A 33 -33.11 -28.60 32.17
N GLU A 34 -32.07 -29.00 31.46
CA GLU A 34 -31.73 -28.53 30.13
C GLU A 34 -30.91 -29.55 29.34
N VAL A 35 -30.96 -29.46 28.01
CA VAL A 35 -30.16 -30.29 27.10
C VAL A 35 -29.68 -29.45 25.92
N THR A 36 -28.41 -29.62 25.53
CA THR A 36 -27.85 -28.95 24.35
C THR A 36 -27.74 -29.89 23.16
N LEU A 37 -28.56 -29.63 22.13
CA LEU A 37 -28.64 -30.43 20.91
C LEU A 37 -27.88 -29.75 19.75
N SER A 38 -27.31 -30.59 18.89
CA SER A 38 -26.53 -30.19 17.71
C SER A 38 -25.45 -29.13 17.99
N ARG A 39 -24.94 -29.12 19.22
CA ARG A 39 -23.86 -28.24 19.73
C ARG A 39 -24.18 -26.74 19.70
N GLY A 40 -25.45 -26.36 19.59
CA GLY A 40 -25.82 -24.93 19.51
C GLY A 40 -27.22 -24.56 19.98
N PHE A 41 -28.09 -25.54 20.26
CA PHE A 41 -29.47 -25.30 20.68
C PHE A 41 -29.71 -25.88 22.06
N THR A 42 -30.04 -25.04 23.05
CA THR A 42 -30.24 -25.45 24.45
C THR A 42 -31.72 -25.38 24.81
N PHE A 43 -32.32 -26.52 25.10
CA PHE A 43 -33.74 -26.64 25.44
C PHE A 43 -33.91 -26.98 26.91
N LYS A 44 -34.99 -26.50 27.52
CA LYS A 44 -35.42 -26.86 28.88
C LYS A 44 -36.55 -27.89 28.84
N ASP A 45 -36.88 -28.45 29.99
CA ASP A 45 -38.01 -29.39 30.15
C ASP A 45 -39.31 -28.83 29.55
N ASP A 46 -39.63 -27.56 29.81
CA ASP A 46 -40.84 -26.89 29.32
C ASP A 46 -40.89 -26.69 27.79
N ASP A 47 -39.75 -26.85 27.12
CA ASP A 47 -39.67 -26.80 25.66
C ASP A 47 -40.01 -28.14 25.01
N LEU A 48 -39.86 -29.26 25.74
CA LEU A 48 -40.17 -30.58 25.21
C LEU A 48 -41.69 -30.70 24.97
N ILE A 49 -42.08 -30.90 23.72
CA ILE A 49 -43.47 -31.10 23.31
C ILE A 49 -43.79 -32.59 23.31
N GLU A 50 -42.88 -33.39 22.76
CA GLU A 50 -43.05 -34.83 22.59
C GLU A 50 -41.68 -35.50 22.69
N GLY A 51 -41.56 -36.48 23.59
CA GLY A 51 -40.43 -37.41 23.64
C GLY A 51 -40.57 -38.51 22.58
N PRO A 52 -39.63 -39.45 22.48
CA PRO A 52 -39.75 -40.55 21.53
C PRO A 52 -41.04 -41.31 21.82
N VAL A 53 -41.82 -41.57 20.77
CA VAL A 53 -42.97 -42.48 20.86
C VAL A 53 -42.42 -43.85 21.21
N ASP A 54 -42.93 -44.49 22.26
CA ASP A 54 -42.75 -45.94 22.48
C ASP A 54 -43.41 -46.64 21.29
N VAL A 55 -42.67 -46.80 20.20
CA VAL A 55 -43.04 -47.74 19.15
C VAL A 55 -42.94 -49.12 19.79
N ALA A 56 -44.06 -49.86 19.79
CA ALA A 56 -44.09 -51.27 20.16
C ALA A 56 -42.95 -52.01 19.43
N GLU A 57 -42.43 -53.08 20.04
CA GLU A 57 -41.19 -53.82 19.69
C GLU A 57 -41.01 -54.19 18.19
N ASP A 58 -42.01 -53.98 17.34
CA ASP A 58 -42.07 -54.35 15.93
C ASP A 58 -42.03 -53.17 14.91
N GLU A 59 -42.06 -51.89 15.33
CA GLU A 59 -41.89 -50.74 14.41
C GLU A 59 -40.48 -50.10 14.54
N ILE A 60 -39.64 -50.32 13.53
CA ILE A 60 -38.31 -49.74 13.39
C ILE A 60 -38.45 -48.23 13.06
N GLY A 61 -38.77 -47.41 14.05
CA GLY A 61 -38.76 -45.95 13.96
C GLY A 61 -37.61 -45.36 14.79
N GLU A 62 -36.80 -44.49 14.18
CA GLU A 62 -35.77 -43.76 14.93
C GLU A 62 -36.43 -42.78 15.93
N PRO A 63 -35.94 -42.67 17.18
CA PRO A 63 -36.56 -41.82 18.20
C PRO A 63 -36.41 -40.34 17.87
N VAL A 64 -37.53 -39.67 17.53
CA VAL A 64 -37.54 -38.22 17.24
C VAL A 64 -38.02 -37.43 18.46
N PHE A 65 -37.22 -36.45 18.87
CA PHE A 65 -37.60 -35.49 19.92
C PHE A 65 -38.12 -34.19 19.30
N ARG A 66 -39.21 -33.65 19.85
CA ARG A 66 -39.80 -32.39 19.39
C ARG A 66 -39.76 -31.33 20.47
N PHE A 67 -39.08 -30.22 20.19
CA PHE A 67 -38.98 -29.08 21.09
C PHE A 67 -39.64 -27.84 20.49
N ARG A 68 -40.24 -27.01 21.33
CA ARG A 68 -40.68 -25.67 20.94
C ARG A 68 -39.46 -24.79 20.70
N PHE A 69 -39.24 -24.39 19.45
CA PHE A 69 -38.10 -23.57 19.06
C PHE A 69 -38.39 -22.08 19.06
N ALA A 70 -39.53 -21.70 18.48
CA ALA A 70 -39.91 -20.31 18.32
C ALA A 70 -41.42 -20.15 18.44
N THR A 71 -41.85 -18.93 18.79
CA THR A 71 -43.24 -18.51 18.67
C THR A 71 -43.40 -17.65 17.43
N ARG A 72 -44.53 -17.80 16.73
CA ARG A 72 -44.84 -17.00 15.55
C ARG A 72 -45.73 -15.83 15.94
N ARG A 73 -45.27 -14.60 15.73
CA ARG A 73 -46.02 -13.39 16.06
C ARG A 73 -45.61 -12.22 15.17
N SER A 74 -46.61 -11.51 14.63
CA SER A 74 -46.42 -10.27 13.86
C SER A 74 -45.46 -10.40 12.67
N GLY A 75 -45.48 -11.53 11.95
CA GLY A 75 -44.62 -11.75 10.78
C GLY A 75 -43.21 -12.24 11.11
N TYR A 76 -42.91 -12.54 12.37
CA TYR A 76 -41.60 -13.00 12.83
C TYR A 76 -41.67 -14.32 13.62
N PHE A 77 -40.63 -15.13 13.47
CA PHE A 77 -40.28 -16.21 14.39
C PHE A 77 -39.46 -15.64 15.54
N ARG A 78 -40.06 -15.54 16.73
CA ARG A 78 -39.37 -15.15 17.96
C ARG A 78 -38.78 -16.37 18.65
N ILE A 79 -37.47 -16.45 18.65
CA ILE A 79 -36.65 -17.49 19.28
C ILE A 79 -36.13 -16.93 20.60
N PRO A 80 -36.45 -17.56 21.75
CA PRO A 80 -35.88 -17.19 23.04
C PRO A 80 -34.35 -17.24 23.01
N GLY A 81 -33.67 -16.16 23.44
CA GLY A 81 -32.21 -16.05 23.39
C GLY A 81 -31.49 -17.20 24.10
N ARG A 82 -32.08 -17.69 25.20
CA ARG A 82 -31.57 -18.85 25.95
C ARG A 82 -31.38 -20.11 25.10
N ILE A 83 -32.21 -20.30 24.06
CA ILE A 83 -32.09 -21.47 23.17
C ILE A 83 -30.80 -21.40 22.36
N LEU A 84 -30.29 -20.20 22.08
CA LEU A 84 -29.05 -19.98 21.35
C LEU A 84 -27.85 -19.71 22.29
N GLY A 85 -28.09 -19.71 23.61
CA GLY A 85 -27.09 -19.39 24.64
C GLY A 85 -26.71 -17.92 24.68
N ILE A 86 -27.67 -17.01 24.46
CA ILE A 86 -27.48 -15.55 24.49
C ILE A 86 -28.59 -14.86 25.31
N ALA A 87 -28.35 -13.64 25.76
CA ALA A 87 -29.35 -12.84 26.48
C ALA A 87 -30.43 -12.26 25.54
N ASN A 88 -30.07 -12.04 24.27
CA ASN A 88 -30.91 -11.39 23.28
C ASN A 88 -31.88 -12.37 22.63
N ASP A 89 -33.18 -12.07 22.65
CA ASP A 89 -34.14 -12.78 21.82
C ASP A 89 -33.87 -12.49 20.34
N VAL A 90 -34.08 -13.50 19.49
CA VAL A 90 -33.87 -13.38 18.05
C VAL A 90 -35.21 -13.42 17.33
N LEU A 91 -35.44 -12.44 16.45
CA LEU A 91 -36.61 -12.37 15.58
C LEU A 91 -36.15 -12.55 14.15
N ILE A 92 -36.65 -13.59 13.49
CA ILE A 92 -36.35 -13.86 12.07
C ILE A 92 -37.64 -13.71 11.28
N ASP A 93 -37.60 -12.93 10.21
CA ASP A 93 -38.72 -12.76 9.29
C ASP A 93 -39.23 -14.12 8.77
N GLU A 94 -40.56 -14.26 8.67
CA GLU A 94 -41.21 -15.51 8.25
C GLU A 94 -40.90 -15.93 6.82
N GLY A 95 -40.44 -15.01 5.97
CA GLY A 95 -39.97 -15.29 4.61
C GLY A 95 -38.62 -16.00 4.57
N ILE A 96 -37.87 -16.03 5.68
CA ILE A 96 -36.55 -16.66 5.76
C ILE A 96 -36.67 -18.13 6.17
N THR A 97 -36.22 -19.03 5.29
CA THR A 97 -36.21 -20.47 5.55
C THR A 97 -35.22 -20.83 6.67
N LEU A 98 -35.75 -21.30 7.81
CA LEU A 98 -34.95 -21.73 8.95
C LEU A 98 -34.15 -22.99 8.64
N GLN A 99 -32.82 -22.89 8.79
CA GLN A 99 -31.87 -23.99 8.59
C GLN A 99 -30.73 -23.88 9.60
N ARG A 100 -30.08 -25.00 9.93
CA ARG A 100 -28.96 -25.05 10.89
C ARG A 100 -27.89 -23.99 10.62
N LYS A 101 -27.55 -23.78 9.34
CA LYS A 101 -26.50 -22.87 8.89
C LYS A 101 -26.76 -21.39 9.19
N LEU A 102 -28.02 -21.00 9.48
CA LEU A 102 -28.33 -19.64 9.94
C LEU A 102 -27.87 -19.40 11.39
N PHE A 103 -27.76 -20.48 12.17
CA PHE A 103 -27.48 -20.41 13.60
C PHE A 103 -26.06 -20.87 13.94
N ILE A 104 -25.55 -21.87 13.21
CA ILE A 104 -24.28 -22.52 13.49
C ILE A 104 -23.40 -22.56 12.23
N ALA A 105 -22.27 -21.87 12.28
CA ALA A 105 -21.23 -21.87 11.27
C ALA A 105 -20.22 -23.02 11.47
N GLU A 106 -19.17 -23.05 10.64
CA GLU A 106 -18.04 -23.97 10.73
C GLU A 106 -17.47 -24.08 12.16
N ARG A 107 -16.97 -25.26 12.53
CA ARG A 107 -16.49 -25.58 13.90
C ARG A 107 -17.51 -25.35 15.03
N ASN A 108 -18.81 -25.42 14.72
CA ASN A 108 -19.90 -25.22 15.67
C ASN A 108 -19.93 -23.80 16.28
N VAL A 109 -19.45 -22.80 15.53
CA VAL A 109 -19.51 -21.40 15.96
C VAL A 109 -20.95 -20.91 15.89
N GLY A 110 -21.54 -20.56 17.04
CA GLY A 110 -22.87 -19.94 17.09
C GLY A 110 -22.85 -18.53 16.50
N ILE A 111 -23.54 -18.31 15.39
CA ILE A 111 -23.60 -17.03 14.66
C ILE A 111 -24.20 -15.95 15.56
N PHE A 112 -25.34 -16.23 16.19
CA PHE A 112 -25.99 -15.28 17.10
C PHE A 112 -25.19 -15.04 18.38
N ARG A 113 -24.36 -15.98 18.83
CA ARG A 113 -23.40 -15.74 19.93
C ARG A 113 -22.31 -14.75 19.55
N ARG A 114 -21.96 -14.64 18.26
CA ARG A 114 -21.03 -13.62 17.76
C ARG A 114 -21.72 -12.26 17.63
N LEU A 115 -22.96 -12.24 17.14
CA LEU A 115 -23.77 -11.02 17.06
C LEU A 115 -24.08 -10.44 18.44
N ALA A 116 -24.49 -11.26 19.41
CA ALA A 116 -24.79 -10.80 20.77
C ALA A 116 -23.58 -10.15 21.47
N LYS A 117 -22.34 -10.49 21.08
CA LYS A 117 -21.13 -9.83 21.64
C LYS A 117 -20.95 -8.38 21.18
N VAL A 118 -21.63 -7.98 20.11
CA VAL A 118 -21.53 -6.63 19.53
C VAL A 118 -22.85 -5.87 19.58
N ILE A 119 -23.90 -6.48 20.14
CA ILE A 119 -25.23 -5.91 20.32
C ILE A 119 -25.47 -5.78 21.84
N PRO A 120 -26.06 -4.67 22.33
CA PRO A 120 -26.33 -4.52 23.76
C PRO A 120 -27.16 -5.68 24.34
N ASP A 121 -26.84 -6.10 25.57
CA ASP A 121 -27.57 -7.16 26.26
C ASP A 121 -29.06 -6.82 26.39
N GLY A 122 -29.93 -7.80 26.14
CA GLY A 122 -31.39 -7.67 26.26
C GLY A 122 -32.10 -6.96 25.10
N ALA A 123 -31.36 -6.38 24.15
CA ALA A 123 -31.94 -5.90 22.89
C ALA A 123 -32.40 -7.07 22.00
N GLU A 124 -33.44 -6.90 21.19
CA GLU A 124 -33.85 -7.91 20.21
C GLU A 124 -32.90 -7.90 19.00
N ILE A 125 -32.44 -9.07 18.55
CA ILE A 125 -31.71 -9.23 17.28
C ILE A 125 -32.73 -9.53 16.19
N VAL A 126 -33.01 -8.56 15.33
CA VAL A 126 -34.03 -8.69 14.26
C VAL A 126 -33.34 -8.92 12.92
N ILE A 127 -33.73 -9.98 12.20
CA ILE A 127 -33.22 -10.36 10.88
C ILE A 127 -34.37 -10.33 9.87
N GLY A 128 -34.22 -9.52 8.82
CA GLY A 128 -35.20 -9.38 7.73
C GLY A 128 -36.46 -8.58 8.10
N GLY A 129 -37.37 -8.49 7.14
CA GLY A 129 -38.60 -7.71 7.22
C GLY A 129 -38.33 -6.19 7.30
N ASP A 130 -39.37 -5.43 7.65
CA ASP A 130 -39.38 -3.96 7.57
C ASP A 130 -39.18 -3.26 8.93
N ARG A 131 -38.81 -4.01 9.98
CA ARG A 131 -38.68 -3.45 11.32
C ARG A 131 -37.45 -2.54 11.41
N GLU A 132 -37.69 -1.30 11.83
CA GLU A 132 -36.63 -0.30 12.03
C GLU A 132 -35.56 -0.80 13.00
N GLY A 133 -34.28 -0.64 12.62
CA GLY A 133 -33.14 -1.14 13.37
C GLY A 133 -32.85 -2.64 13.20
N GLY A 134 -33.60 -3.36 12.35
CA GLY A 134 -33.31 -4.73 11.97
C GLY A 134 -32.16 -4.86 10.97
N ILE A 135 -31.55 -6.04 10.91
CA ILE A 135 -30.51 -6.39 9.93
C ILE A 135 -31.22 -6.90 8.66
N PRO A 136 -31.05 -6.24 7.50
CA PRO A 136 -31.61 -6.72 6.23
C PRO A 136 -31.16 -8.13 5.88
N GLU A 137 -32.00 -8.89 5.17
CA GLU A 137 -31.71 -10.29 4.83
C GLU A 137 -30.45 -10.45 3.97
N ASP A 138 -30.26 -9.57 2.98
CA ASP A 138 -29.08 -9.53 2.10
C ASP A 138 -27.80 -9.26 2.90
N VAL A 139 -27.83 -8.30 3.83
CA VAL A 139 -26.72 -8.02 4.74
C VAL A 139 -26.42 -9.21 5.67
N PHE A 140 -27.46 -9.86 6.19
CA PHE A 140 -27.27 -11.06 7.01
C PHE A 140 -26.70 -12.23 6.21
N ARG A 141 -27.15 -12.44 4.97
CA ARG A 141 -26.57 -13.44 4.05
C ARG A 141 -25.11 -13.13 3.72
N GLU A 142 -24.79 -11.88 3.45
CA GLU A 142 -23.41 -11.45 3.25
C GLU A 142 -22.54 -11.73 4.49
N LEU A 143 -23.05 -11.48 5.69
CA LEU A 143 -22.37 -11.84 6.93
C LEU A 143 -22.09 -13.34 6.99
N LEU A 144 -23.09 -14.19 6.70
CA LEU A 144 -22.92 -15.66 6.67
C LEU A 144 -21.84 -16.09 5.67
N ASP A 145 -21.84 -15.51 4.47
CA ASP A 145 -20.86 -15.80 3.43
C ASP A 145 -19.45 -15.31 3.77
N ARG A 146 -19.33 -14.28 4.61
CA ARG A 146 -18.06 -13.71 5.09
C ARG A 146 -17.52 -14.36 6.37
N PHE A 147 -18.29 -15.22 7.06
CA PHE A 147 -17.75 -15.93 8.23
C PHE A 147 -16.51 -16.77 7.83
N PRO A 148 -15.45 -16.80 8.67
CA PRO A 148 -14.28 -17.62 8.39
C PRO A 148 -14.63 -19.10 8.35
N ASN A 149 -14.16 -19.80 7.32
CA ASN A 149 -14.24 -21.26 7.29
C ASN A 149 -13.08 -21.90 8.08
N SER A 150 -13.13 -23.22 8.26
CA SER A 150 -12.09 -23.96 9.00
C SER A 150 -10.67 -23.73 8.44
N GLY A 151 -10.53 -23.67 7.11
CA GLY A 151 -9.23 -23.43 6.46
C GLY A 151 -8.69 -22.01 6.68
N GLU A 152 -9.56 -21.00 6.72
CA GLU A 152 -9.16 -19.63 7.08
C GLU A 152 -8.67 -19.53 8.52
N LEU A 153 -9.39 -20.17 9.45
CA LEU A 153 -9.02 -20.20 10.86
C LEU A 153 -7.66 -20.88 11.08
N ASP A 154 -7.38 -21.96 10.35
CA ASP A 154 -6.10 -22.65 10.42
C ASP A 154 -4.97 -21.79 9.85
N ARG A 155 -5.18 -21.15 8.69
CA ARG A 155 -4.19 -20.22 8.11
C ARG A 155 -3.90 -19.05 9.05
N TYR A 156 -4.93 -18.47 9.67
CA TYR A 156 -4.75 -17.41 10.65
C TYR A 156 -3.92 -17.89 11.85
N ALA A 157 -4.24 -19.07 12.41
CA ALA A 157 -3.50 -19.64 13.53
C ALA A 157 -2.03 -19.88 13.16
N SER A 158 -1.75 -20.49 12.01
CA SER A 158 -0.39 -20.71 11.52
C SER A 158 0.39 -19.41 11.30
N ALA A 159 -0.24 -18.39 10.70
CA ALA A 159 0.38 -17.08 10.52
C ALA A 159 0.71 -16.39 11.86
N ARG A 160 -0.15 -16.54 12.88
CA ARG A 160 0.13 -16.03 14.23
C ARG A 160 1.28 -16.76 14.90
N VAL A 161 1.38 -18.07 14.73
CA VAL A 161 2.52 -18.85 15.23
C VAL A 161 3.81 -18.36 14.58
N GLU A 162 3.86 -18.30 13.24
CA GLU A 162 5.04 -17.81 12.51
C GLU A 162 5.44 -16.40 12.93
N THR A 163 4.49 -15.49 13.17
CA THR A 163 4.81 -14.13 13.64
C THR A 163 5.56 -14.13 14.98
N ILE A 164 5.27 -15.08 15.86
CA ILE A 164 5.85 -15.13 17.20
C ILE A 164 7.21 -15.84 17.20
N ILE A 165 7.35 -16.93 16.42
CA ILE A 165 8.54 -17.80 16.50
C ILE A 165 9.38 -17.82 15.22
N GLY A 166 8.98 -17.11 14.16
CA GLY A 166 9.63 -17.15 12.85
C GLY A 166 11.05 -16.59 12.86
N GLU A 167 11.33 -15.61 13.72
CA GLU A 167 12.70 -15.06 13.89
C GLU A 167 13.66 -16.05 14.59
N HIS A 168 13.14 -17.12 15.19
CA HIS A 168 13.93 -18.11 15.92
C HIS A 168 14.32 -19.33 15.09
N PHE A 169 13.77 -19.51 13.88
CA PHE A 169 14.03 -20.69 13.06
C PHE A 169 14.14 -20.32 11.58
N ASP A 170 15.28 -20.66 10.97
CA ASP A 170 15.48 -20.54 9.53
C ASP A 170 14.66 -21.58 8.75
N GLY A 171 14.12 -21.19 7.58
CA GLY A 171 13.45 -22.12 6.66
C GLY A 171 12.01 -22.49 7.03
N MET A 172 11.35 -21.71 7.89
CA MET A 172 9.92 -21.89 8.17
C MET A 172 9.05 -21.78 6.91
N LYS A 173 7.95 -22.54 6.89
CA LYS A 173 6.90 -22.37 5.88
C LYS A 173 6.29 -20.98 6.05
N SER A 174 6.22 -20.20 4.97
CA SER A 174 5.57 -18.88 4.96
C SER A 174 4.05 -19.01 5.08
N ALA A 175 3.58 -19.20 6.31
CA ALA A 175 2.16 -19.29 6.65
C ALA A 175 1.49 -17.91 6.54
N ARG A 176 2.25 -16.83 6.81
CA ARG A 176 1.83 -15.44 6.64
C ARG A 176 1.48 -15.15 5.18
N ASP A 177 2.37 -15.47 4.23
CA ASP A 177 2.08 -15.23 2.81
C ASP A 177 0.89 -16.08 2.33
N GLN A 178 0.75 -17.30 2.84
CA GLN A 178 -0.39 -18.17 2.52
C GLN A 178 -1.72 -17.64 3.06
N TYR A 179 -1.71 -16.96 4.21
CA TYR A 179 -2.89 -16.31 4.77
C TYR A 179 -3.22 -15.01 4.03
N GLU A 180 -2.22 -14.16 3.77
CA GLU A 180 -2.40 -12.92 3.00
C GLU A 180 -2.90 -13.20 1.57
N THR A 181 -2.34 -14.21 0.89
CA THR A 181 -2.81 -14.67 -0.44
C THR A 181 -4.25 -15.19 -0.41
N TYR A 182 -4.64 -15.84 0.69
CA TYR A 182 -6.02 -16.30 0.84
C TYR A 182 -6.98 -15.12 1.04
N LEU A 183 -6.61 -14.14 1.88
CA LEU A 183 -7.41 -12.95 2.12
C LEU A 183 -7.54 -12.07 0.88
N SER A 184 -6.48 -11.89 0.10
CA SER A 184 -6.51 -11.06 -1.12
C SER A 184 -7.49 -11.61 -2.16
N LYS A 185 -7.56 -12.94 -2.33
CA LYS A 185 -8.55 -13.61 -3.17
C LYS A 185 -9.99 -13.41 -2.70
N ARG A 186 -10.22 -13.23 -1.41
CA ARG A 186 -11.55 -13.08 -0.80
C ARG A 186 -11.99 -11.61 -0.67
N LYS A 187 -11.04 -10.67 -0.58
CA LYS A 187 -11.28 -9.24 -0.32
C LYS A 187 -11.10 -8.33 -1.54
N SER A 188 -10.86 -8.86 -2.75
CA SER A 188 -10.67 -8.02 -3.94
C SER A 188 -11.98 -7.39 -4.41
N SER A 189 -12.48 -6.41 -3.66
CA SER A 189 -13.56 -5.49 -4.01
C SER A 189 -13.04 -4.08 -4.25
N VAL A 190 -11.71 -3.90 -4.30
CA VAL A 190 -11.12 -2.63 -4.77
C VAL A 190 -11.39 -2.59 -6.27
N THR A 191 -12.22 -1.64 -6.69
CA THR A 191 -12.42 -1.36 -8.10
C THR A 191 -11.07 -1.01 -8.73
N ASP A 192 -10.69 -1.70 -9.80
CA ASP A 192 -9.54 -1.34 -10.65
C ASP A 192 -9.73 0.00 -11.38
N ALA A 193 -10.83 0.72 -11.11
CA ALA A 193 -11.09 2.05 -11.60
C ALA A 193 -9.92 2.97 -11.23
N PRO A 194 -9.17 3.49 -12.22
CA PRO A 194 -8.10 4.42 -11.94
C PRO A 194 -8.68 5.67 -11.27
N LEU A 195 -7.95 6.20 -10.28
CA LEU A 195 -8.25 7.51 -9.73
C LEU A 195 -8.34 8.52 -10.89
N ALA A 196 -9.45 9.22 -11.00
CA ALA A 196 -9.64 10.25 -12.03
C ALA A 196 -8.60 11.36 -11.83
N GLN A 197 -7.55 11.34 -12.64
CA GLN A 197 -6.37 12.23 -12.53
C GLN A 197 -6.17 13.08 -13.78
N ASP A 198 -7.10 13.10 -14.73
CA ASP A 198 -6.93 13.73 -16.05
C ASP A 198 -6.44 15.17 -15.99
N HIS A 199 -7.01 15.96 -15.08
CA HIS A 199 -6.61 17.36 -14.89
C HIS A 199 -5.17 17.47 -14.34
N LEU A 200 -4.79 16.59 -13.41
CA LEU A 200 -3.44 16.55 -12.85
C LEU A 200 -2.42 16.08 -13.89
N LEU A 201 -2.76 15.04 -14.65
CA LEU A 201 -1.91 14.54 -15.74
C LEU A 201 -1.71 15.60 -16.82
N GLN A 202 -2.77 16.34 -17.18
CA GLN A 202 -2.65 17.44 -18.14
C GLN A 202 -1.75 18.56 -17.60
N ALA A 203 -1.92 18.97 -16.34
CA ALA A 203 -1.07 20.00 -15.73
C ALA A 203 0.41 19.59 -15.70
N GLU A 204 0.70 18.30 -15.44
CA GLU A 204 2.06 17.77 -15.51
C GLU A 204 2.61 17.77 -16.95
N VAL A 205 1.80 17.40 -17.95
CA VAL A 205 2.17 17.51 -19.37
C VAL A 205 2.50 18.95 -19.73
N ASP A 206 1.62 19.89 -19.41
CA ASP A 206 1.80 21.32 -19.73
C ASP A 206 3.07 21.88 -19.09
N LYS A 207 3.33 21.52 -17.82
CA LYS A 207 4.58 21.87 -17.11
C LYS A 207 5.81 21.36 -17.87
N PHE A 208 5.87 20.08 -18.24
CA PHE A 208 7.05 19.52 -18.89
C PHE A 208 7.22 20.03 -20.33
N VAL A 209 6.14 20.26 -21.07
CA VAL A 209 6.18 20.89 -22.40
C VAL A 209 6.76 22.30 -22.29
N TYR A 210 6.27 23.11 -21.35
CA TYR A 210 6.78 24.46 -21.12
C TYR A 210 8.29 24.45 -20.81
N VAL A 211 8.73 23.58 -19.90
CA VAL A 211 10.14 23.46 -19.53
C VAL A 211 11.00 23.01 -20.71
N ARG A 212 10.57 21.99 -21.47
CA ARG A 212 11.27 21.51 -22.67
C ARG A 212 11.44 22.62 -23.70
N ASP A 213 10.35 23.30 -24.07
CA ASP A 213 10.35 24.33 -25.10
C ASP A 213 11.22 25.53 -24.69
N THR A 214 11.23 25.84 -23.40
CA THR A 214 12.12 26.85 -22.80
C THR A 214 13.60 26.47 -22.97
N ILE A 215 13.99 25.23 -22.66
CA ILE A 215 15.38 24.76 -22.85
C ILE A 215 15.77 24.78 -24.33
N ILE A 216 14.89 24.33 -25.23
CA ILE A 216 15.12 24.36 -26.68
C ILE A 216 15.39 25.81 -27.15
N ALA A 217 14.57 26.76 -26.70
CA ALA A 217 14.75 28.17 -27.04
C ALA A 217 16.11 28.71 -26.54
N TRP A 218 16.54 28.33 -25.33
CA TRP A 218 17.84 28.73 -24.79
C TRP A 218 19.01 28.12 -25.57
N LEU A 219 18.91 26.84 -25.95
CA LEU A 219 19.96 26.16 -26.72
C LEU A 219 20.14 26.76 -28.12
N ARG A 220 19.08 27.27 -28.76
CA ARG A 220 19.18 27.97 -30.06
C ARG A 220 20.02 29.25 -30.00
N SER A 221 20.21 29.83 -28.82
CA SER A 221 21.02 31.03 -28.61
C SER A 221 22.16 30.77 -27.62
N ALA A 222 22.65 29.53 -27.53
CA ALA A 222 23.61 29.13 -26.52
C ALA A 222 24.89 29.97 -26.51
N ASP A 223 25.36 30.37 -27.69
CA ASP A 223 26.56 31.19 -27.84
C ASP A 223 26.42 32.59 -27.25
N SER A 224 25.19 33.11 -27.19
CA SER A 224 24.88 34.45 -26.66
C SER A 224 24.92 34.53 -25.13
N TYR A 225 25.02 33.40 -24.43
CA TYR A 225 25.01 33.33 -22.97
C TYR A 225 26.39 32.96 -22.41
N THR A 226 26.77 33.57 -21.30
CA THR A 226 27.93 33.13 -20.51
C THR A 226 27.57 31.90 -19.65
N GLU A 227 28.56 31.21 -19.07
CA GLU A 227 28.29 30.12 -18.11
C GLU A 227 27.44 30.60 -16.92
N ARG A 228 27.67 31.83 -16.45
CA ARG A 228 26.88 32.44 -15.38
C ARG A 228 25.43 32.72 -15.79
N ASP A 229 25.20 33.14 -17.03
CA ASP A 229 23.85 33.33 -17.56
C ASP A 229 23.13 31.98 -17.65
N TRP A 230 23.83 30.94 -18.12
CA TRP A 230 23.33 29.57 -18.18
C TRP A 230 22.93 29.02 -16.81
N GLN A 231 23.79 29.20 -15.79
CA GLN A 231 23.45 28.84 -14.41
C GLN A 231 22.16 29.53 -13.96
N LYS A 232 22.03 30.85 -14.13
CA LYS A 232 20.83 31.61 -13.77
C LYS A 232 19.57 31.15 -14.51
N MET A 233 19.71 30.75 -15.77
CA MET A 233 18.58 30.26 -16.57
C MET A 233 18.12 28.90 -16.05
N ILE A 234 19.04 27.95 -15.84
CA ILE A 234 18.70 26.60 -15.37
C ILE A 234 18.05 26.62 -13.97
N ILE A 235 18.49 27.49 -13.06
CA ILE A 235 17.88 27.65 -11.72
C ILE A 235 16.36 27.89 -11.80
N LYS A 236 15.88 28.62 -12.82
CA LYS A 236 14.46 28.95 -12.99
C LYS A 236 13.58 27.72 -13.22
N ILE A 237 14.15 26.62 -13.71
CA ILE A 237 13.42 25.42 -14.12
C ILE A 237 13.87 24.16 -13.38
N ILE A 238 15.02 24.17 -12.70
CA ILE A 238 15.59 22.95 -12.10
C ILE A 238 14.66 22.30 -11.06
N LEU A 239 13.97 23.09 -10.24
CA LEU A 239 13.00 22.59 -9.25
C LEU A 239 11.70 22.06 -9.91
N LEU A 240 11.38 22.52 -11.12
CA LEU A 240 10.24 22.01 -11.90
C LEU A 240 10.54 20.63 -12.50
N ILE A 241 11.81 20.36 -12.81
CA ILE A 241 12.28 19.09 -13.37
C ILE A 241 12.50 18.06 -12.25
N PHE A 242 13.04 18.48 -11.11
CA PHE A 242 13.39 17.60 -10.00
C PHE A 242 12.58 17.92 -8.74
N PRO A 243 11.35 17.37 -8.61
CA PRO A 243 10.43 17.71 -7.51
C PRO A 243 10.89 17.24 -6.13
N LYS A 244 11.97 16.44 -6.05
CA LYS A 244 12.65 16.11 -4.77
C LYS A 244 13.19 17.38 -4.09
N TYR A 245 13.61 18.38 -4.86
CA TYR A 245 14.25 19.59 -4.34
C TYR A 245 13.24 20.71 -4.12
N VAL A 246 13.46 21.47 -3.05
CA VAL A 246 12.58 22.55 -2.58
C VAL A 246 13.25 23.92 -2.60
N ALA A 247 14.59 23.97 -2.67
CA ALA A 247 15.34 25.22 -2.74
C ALA A 247 16.65 25.06 -3.52
N VAL A 248 17.11 26.17 -4.10
CA VAL A 248 18.42 26.31 -4.72
C VAL A 248 19.21 27.37 -3.94
N LEU A 249 20.45 27.05 -3.59
CA LEU A 249 21.37 27.96 -2.91
C LEU A 249 22.49 28.36 -3.88
N GLU A 250 22.74 29.66 -3.99
CA GLU A 250 23.78 30.20 -4.85
C GLU A 250 25.05 30.57 -4.05
N ASN A 251 26.22 30.38 -4.65
CA ASN A 251 27.53 30.78 -4.13
C ASN A 251 27.76 30.32 -2.67
N VAL A 252 27.59 29.01 -2.46
CA VAL A 252 27.73 28.37 -1.15
C VAL A 252 29.20 28.27 -0.77
N GLU A 253 29.57 28.96 0.29
CA GLU A 253 30.91 28.90 0.86
C GLU A 253 31.10 27.63 1.67
N ILE A 254 32.21 26.93 1.44
CA ILE A 254 32.59 25.72 2.19
C ILE A 254 34.04 25.85 2.70
N ALA A 255 34.28 25.25 3.86
CA ALA A 255 35.60 25.21 4.45
C ALA A 255 36.48 24.10 3.84
N ASP A 256 37.68 24.47 3.42
CA ASP A 256 38.72 23.57 2.94
C ASP A 256 39.85 23.50 3.96
N PHE A 257 39.88 22.39 4.71
CA PHE A 257 40.87 22.10 5.74
C PHE A 257 42.11 21.36 5.23
N TYR A 258 42.16 21.00 3.93
CA TYR A 258 43.11 20.00 3.43
C TYR A 258 44.09 20.55 2.38
N THR A 259 43.72 21.58 1.62
CA THR A 259 44.59 22.11 0.54
C THR A 259 45.80 22.89 1.06
N SER A 260 45.75 23.40 2.30
CA SER A 260 46.91 24.05 2.94
C SER A 260 47.00 23.60 4.39
N PRO A 261 48.07 22.90 4.80
CA PRO A 261 48.22 22.36 6.16
C PRO A 261 48.15 23.43 7.26
N ASP A 262 48.50 24.65 6.92
CA ASP A 262 48.72 25.81 7.78
C ASP A 262 47.52 26.78 7.84
N ARG A 263 46.52 26.62 6.96
CA ARG A 263 45.34 27.51 6.93
C ARG A 263 44.12 26.87 6.31
N THR A 264 42.95 27.12 6.91
CA THR A 264 41.66 26.82 6.30
C THR A 264 41.42 27.78 5.14
N ARG A 265 41.18 27.23 3.94
CA ARG A 265 40.77 28.00 2.77
C ARG A 265 39.25 28.00 2.65
N ARG A 266 38.73 29.00 1.93
CA ARG A 266 37.33 29.05 1.52
C ARG A 266 37.22 28.57 0.08
N ARG A 267 36.30 27.66 -0.18
CA ARG A 267 35.87 27.27 -1.53
C ARG A 267 34.43 27.72 -1.73
N TYR A 268 34.06 27.89 -2.98
CA TYR A 268 32.71 28.27 -3.35
C TYR A 268 32.15 27.23 -4.31
N ILE A 269 30.95 26.77 -3.99
CA ILE A 269 30.11 25.96 -4.85
C ILE A 269 29.11 26.91 -5.49
N ASP A 270 29.04 26.91 -6.81
CA ASP A 270 28.15 27.83 -7.52
C ASP A 270 26.69 27.59 -7.14
N LEU A 271 26.29 26.31 -7.08
CA LEU A 271 24.91 25.92 -6.83
C LEU A 271 24.82 24.67 -5.95
N CYS A 272 23.94 24.73 -4.96
CA CYS A 272 23.49 23.58 -4.17
C CYS A 272 21.97 23.45 -4.25
N LEU A 273 21.48 22.22 -4.13
CA LEU A 273 20.07 21.88 -4.07
C LEU A 273 19.73 21.38 -2.66
N ILE A 274 18.58 21.78 -2.13
CA ILE A 274 18.07 21.28 -0.86
C ILE A 274 16.85 20.42 -1.13
N ASP A 275 16.88 19.17 -0.67
CA ASP A 275 15.73 18.27 -0.78
C ASP A 275 14.65 18.54 0.27
N ALA A 276 13.48 17.91 0.08
CA ALA A 276 12.35 18.05 1.00
C ALA A 276 12.65 17.61 2.45
N ALA A 277 13.71 16.83 2.69
CA ALA A 277 14.16 16.44 4.03
C ALA A 277 15.27 17.35 4.58
N GLY A 278 15.68 18.38 3.84
CA GLY A 278 16.72 19.33 4.20
C GLY A 278 18.14 18.89 3.84
N ASN A 279 18.32 17.80 3.08
CA ASN A 279 19.65 17.36 2.68
C ASN A 279 20.20 18.22 1.54
N LEU A 280 21.49 18.52 1.62
CA LEU A 280 22.22 19.31 0.63
C LEU A 280 22.87 18.41 -0.41
N ASP A 281 22.55 18.67 -1.66
CA ASP A 281 23.20 18.12 -2.85
C ASP A 281 23.87 19.25 -3.66
N VAL A 282 24.86 18.92 -4.48
CA VAL A 282 25.63 19.88 -5.31
C VAL A 282 25.19 19.79 -6.75
N ILE A 283 25.16 20.91 -7.47
CA ILE A 283 24.97 20.90 -8.93
C ILE A 283 26.07 21.71 -9.63
N GLU A 284 26.74 21.08 -10.58
CA GLU A 284 27.77 21.69 -11.43
C GLU A 284 27.20 21.85 -12.84
N ILE A 285 27.07 23.09 -13.30
CA ILE A 285 26.50 23.41 -14.62
C ILE A 285 27.59 24.07 -15.48
N LYS A 286 27.83 23.50 -16.65
CA LYS A 286 28.67 24.10 -17.68
C LYS A 286 27.82 24.62 -18.84
N LYS A 287 28.27 25.72 -19.45
CA LYS A 287 27.69 26.20 -20.72
C LYS A 287 27.68 25.05 -21.74
N PRO A 288 26.60 24.82 -22.51
CA PRO A 288 26.59 23.83 -23.57
C PRO A 288 27.72 24.09 -24.58
N PHE A 289 28.36 23.02 -25.04
CA PHE A 289 29.39 23.06 -26.07
C PHE A 289 29.22 21.85 -27.01
N ASP A 290 29.60 22.02 -28.28
CA ASP A 290 29.38 21.01 -29.32
C ASP A 290 30.37 19.83 -29.26
N ASN A 291 31.40 19.92 -28.41
CA ASN A 291 32.36 18.85 -28.24
C ASN A 291 31.76 17.66 -27.49
N VAL A 292 31.87 16.49 -28.13
CA VAL A 292 31.54 15.17 -27.62
C VAL A 292 32.12 14.96 -26.22
N LEU A 293 31.30 14.56 -25.23
CA LEU A 293 31.73 14.29 -23.84
C LEU A 293 32.75 13.15 -23.70
N LEU A 294 32.98 12.43 -24.79
CA LEU A 294 33.93 11.33 -24.92
C LEU A 294 35.01 11.68 -25.94
N SER A 295 36.21 11.13 -25.74
CA SER A 295 37.33 11.27 -26.65
C SER A 295 36.99 10.74 -28.05
N LYS A 296 37.51 11.42 -29.08
CA LYS A 296 37.41 10.96 -30.48
C LYS A 296 38.22 9.69 -30.72
N SER A 297 39.33 9.52 -30.01
CA SER A 297 40.14 8.30 -30.03
C SER A 297 39.66 7.31 -28.96
N LEU A 298 39.62 6.03 -29.33
CA LEU A 298 39.39 4.94 -28.38
C LEU A 298 40.69 4.60 -27.64
N TYR A 299 40.57 4.21 -26.38
CA TYR A 299 41.65 3.61 -25.63
C TYR A 299 41.29 2.16 -25.32
N ARG A 300 42.01 1.23 -25.97
CA ARG A 300 41.72 -0.22 -25.85
C ARG A 300 40.24 -0.50 -26.04
N ASP A 301 39.68 -0.05 -27.15
CA ASP A 301 38.28 -0.25 -27.53
C ASP A 301 37.23 0.41 -26.60
N ASN A 302 37.65 1.29 -25.69
CA ASN A 302 36.75 2.03 -24.81
C ASN A 302 36.79 3.53 -25.10
N SER A 303 35.62 4.17 -25.03
CA SER A 303 35.51 5.62 -25.05
C SER A 303 35.91 6.20 -23.69
N ILE A 304 36.80 7.21 -23.67
CA ILE A 304 37.24 7.84 -22.42
C ILE A 304 36.52 9.19 -22.25
N PRO A 305 36.12 9.58 -21.03
CA PRO A 305 35.70 10.95 -20.72
C PRO A 305 36.67 12.02 -21.24
N THR A 306 36.15 13.12 -21.78
CA THR A 306 37.00 14.29 -22.08
C THR A 306 37.60 14.91 -20.81
N ARG A 307 38.56 15.81 -21.00
CA ARG A 307 39.16 16.57 -19.89
C ARG A 307 38.12 17.44 -19.19
N GLU A 308 37.17 17.96 -19.92
CA GLU A 308 36.06 18.79 -19.43
C GLU A 308 35.11 17.96 -18.54
N LEU A 309 34.71 16.76 -18.99
CA LEU A 309 33.91 15.85 -18.17
C LEU A 309 34.68 15.37 -16.93
N SER A 310 35.92 14.92 -17.10
CA SER A 310 36.77 14.46 -16.00
C SER A 310 37.04 15.57 -14.97
N GLY A 311 37.26 16.80 -15.44
CA GLY A 311 37.48 17.97 -14.62
C GLY A 311 36.24 18.35 -13.80
N SER A 312 35.06 18.33 -14.43
CA SER A 312 33.78 18.62 -13.76
C SER A 312 33.47 17.58 -12.68
N VAL A 313 33.72 16.29 -12.96
CA VAL A 313 33.58 15.21 -11.96
C VAL A 313 34.54 15.43 -10.78
N MET A 314 35.82 15.67 -11.05
CA MET A 314 36.83 15.93 -10.01
C MET A 314 36.48 17.16 -9.17
N GLN A 315 35.93 18.21 -9.78
CA GLN A 315 35.49 19.41 -9.08
C GLN A 315 34.32 19.10 -8.14
N ALA A 316 33.29 18.40 -8.64
CA ALA A 316 32.15 17.95 -7.84
C ALA A 316 32.59 17.05 -6.68
N GLU A 317 33.45 16.07 -6.92
CA GLU A 317 33.99 15.18 -5.88
C GLU A 317 34.72 15.95 -4.77
N LYS A 318 35.51 16.97 -5.13
CA LYS A 318 36.17 17.83 -4.13
C LYS A 318 35.14 18.59 -3.28
N TYR A 319 34.06 19.09 -3.88
CA TYR A 319 33.00 19.75 -3.11
C TYR A 319 32.32 18.80 -2.14
N LEU A 320 31.94 17.61 -2.60
CA LEU A 320 31.33 16.58 -1.74
C LEU A 320 32.27 16.16 -0.59
N PHE A 321 33.57 16.02 -0.87
CA PHE A 321 34.59 15.74 0.13
C PHE A 321 34.64 16.83 1.20
N HIS A 322 34.77 18.10 0.80
CA HIS A 322 34.87 19.22 1.74
C HIS A 322 33.59 19.41 2.56
N LEU A 323 32.41 19.29 1.94
CA LEU A 323 31.12 19.30 2.65
C LEU A 323 31.08 18.20 3.71
N SER A 324 31.38 16.97 3.34
CA SER A 324 31.35 15.81 4.24
C SER A 324 32.33 15.96 5.42
N LYS A 325 33.45 16.66 5.23
CA LYS A 325 34.43 16.94 6.29
C LYS A 325 34.08 18.14 7.16
N TRP A 326 33.23 19.05 6.69
CA TRP A 326 32.80 20.21 7.47
C TRP A 326 31.81 19.82 8.57
N GLY A 327 30.98 18.80 8.32
CA GLY A 327 30.09 18.17 9.30
C GLY A 327 29.09 19.14 9.94
N VAL A 328 28.77 18.90 11.22
CA VAL A 328 27.73 19.63 11.97
C VAL A 328 28.00 21.15 12.04
N ASN A 329 29.26 21.57 12.02
CA ASN A 329 29.60 22.99 12.00
C ASN A 329 29.17 23.65 10.68
N GLY A 330 29.40 22.98 9.56
CA GLY A 330 28.92 23.42 8.25
C GLY A 330 27.39 23.45 8.17
N GLU A 331 26.72 22.41 8.68
CA GLU A 331 25.25 22.37 8.75
C GLU A 331 24.66 23.58 9.48
N ARG A 332 25.20 23.91 10.68
CA ARG A 332 24.75 25.07 11.46
C ARG A 332 25.01 26.39 10.74
N GLU A 333 26.19 26.54 10.15
CA GLU A 333 26.56 27.77 9.46
C GLU A 333 25.72 28.01 8.21
N LEU A 334 25.55 26.98 7.38
CA LEU A 334 24.71 27.04 6.19
C LEU A 334 23.24 27.28 6.55
N SER A 335 22.71 26.58 7.56
CA SER A 335 21.32 26.76 8.00
C SER A 335 21.06 28.19 8.49
N ARG A 336 22.01 28.79 9.22
CA ARG A 336 21.92 30.19 9.66
C ARG A 336 22.00 31.15 8.46
N ARG A 337 22.92 30.92 7.54
CA ARG A 337 23.17 31.81 6.38
C ARG A 337 22.01 31.82 5.39
N PHE A 338 21.39 30.66 5.15
CA PHE A 338 20.36 30.47 4.14
C PHE A 338 18.95 30.31 4.72
N ALA A 339 18.73 30.64 6.00
CA ALA A 339 17.43 30.50 6.67
C ALA A 339 16.26 31.18 5.91
N SER A 340 16.51 32.32 5.26
CA SER A 340 15.51 33.05 4.47
C SER A 340 15.12 32.33 3.17
N ASN A 341 15.95 31.41 2.68
CA ASN A 341 15.73 30.66 1.44
C ASN A 341 15.02 29.32 1.69
N LEU A 342 14.74 28.98 2.95
CA LEU A 342 14.23 27.67 3.35
C LEU A 342 12.83 27.78 3.98
N PRO A 343 12.03 26.70 3.91
CA PRO A 343 10.82 26.56 4.72
C PRO A 343 11.08 26.79 6.21
N ARG A 344 10.08 27.30 6.93
CA ARG A 344 10.20 27.58 8.37
C ARG A 344 10.69 26.34 9.13
N SER A 345 11.67 26.55 10.01
CA SER A 345 12.28 25.51 10.86
C SER A 345 13.09 24.44 10.14
N MET A 346 13.23 24.48 8.81
CA MET A 346 14.10 23.56 8.07
C MET A 346 15.58 23.84 8.39
N GLN A 347 16.36 22.78 8.57
CA GLN A 347 17.81 22.83 8.76
C GLN A 347 18.50 22.11 7.60
N ILE A 348 19.62 22.64 7.16
CA ILE A 348 20.47 22.04 6.14
C ILE A 348 21.25 20.89 6.76
N ARG A 349 21.22 19.72 6.12
CA ARG A 349 21.96 18.52 6.50
C ARG A 349 22.96 18.13 5.42
N ILE A 350 24.16 17.74 5.83
CA ILE A 350 25.19 17.21 4.94
C ILE A 350 25.25 15.70 5.16
N THR A 351 24.18 15.01 4.74
CA THR A 351 24.06 13.54 4.88
C THR A 351 24.35 12.87 3.55
N ASN A 352 25.58 12.37 3.38
CA ASN A 352 26.04 11.72 2.15
C ASN A 352 25.69 12.54 0.88
N PRO A 353 26.15 13.80 0.81
CA PRO A 353 25.77 14.70 -0.27
C PRO A 353 26.15 14.09 -1.62
N LYS A 354 25.30 14.31 -2.61
CA LYS A 354 25.52 13.83 -3.98
C LYS A 354 25.65 15.00 -4.94
N ALA A 355 26.25 14.77 -6.10
CA ALA A 355 26.42 15.83 -7.10
C ALA A 355 25.73 15.51 -8.43
N MET A 356 25.09 16.50 -9.03
CA MET A 356 24.56 16.47 -10.39
C MET A 356 25.48 17.28 -11.30
N ILE A 357 25.80 16.77 -12.50
CA ILE A 357 26.53 17.55 -13.51
C ILE A 357 25.67 17.68 -14.76
N ILE A 358 25.50 18.91 -15.24
CA ILE A 358 24.85 19.21 -16.52
C ILE A 358 25.88 19.88 -17.43
N LEU A 359 26.31 19.19 -18.49
CA LEU A 359 27.37 19.67 -19.37
C LEU A 359 27.30 19.09 -20.78
N GLY A 360 27.75 19.89 -21.75
CA GLY A 360 27.94 19.48 -23.15
C GLY A 360 26.66 19.09 -23.88
N ARG A 361 26.83 18.80 -25.17
CA ARG A 361 25.78 18.32 -26.08
C ARG A 361 26.19 16.98 -26.68
N ASP A 362 25.21 16.14 -26.97
CA ASP A 362 25.41 14.89 -27.71
C ASP A 362 24.74 14.88 -29.08
N CYS A 363 24.17 16.01 -29.49
CA CYS A 363 23.79 16.30 -30.86
C CYS A 363 24.61 17.45 -31.44
N GLY A 364 24.93 17.37 -32.72
CA GLY A 364 25.55 18.44 -33.48
C GLY A 364 24.59 19.60 -33.78
N PRO A 365 25.10 20.72 -34.35
CA PRO A 365 24.28 21.87 -34.73
C PRO A 365 23.18 21.55 -35.74
N ASP A 366 23.36 20.49 -36.53
CA ASP A 366 22.42 19.95 -37.52
C ASP A 366 21.37 19.00 -36.91
N GLY A 367 21.45 18.75 -35.59
CA GLY A 367 20.55 17.84 -34.86
C GLY A 367 20.92 16.37 -34.99
N GLN A 368 22.00 16.02 -35.68
CA GLN A 368 22.48 14.63 -35.76
C GLN A 368 23.20 14.22 -34.47
N HIS A 369 23.11 12.94 -34.09
CA HIS A 369 23.86 12.44 -32.95
C HIS A 369 25.37 12.57 -33.17
N ALA A 370 26.04 13.28 -32.27
CA ALA A 370 27.49 13.47 -32.26
C ALA A 370 28.23 12.26 -31.65
N LEU A 371 27.49 11.35 -31.02
CA LEU A 371 27.97 10.09 -30.44
C LEU A 371 27.42 8.91 -31.27
N THR A 372 28.26 7.90 -31.50
CA THR A 372 27.81 6.60 -32.00
C THR A 372 27.03 5.83 -30.93
N ASP A 373 26.23 4.83 -31.31
CA ASP A 373 25.50 3.98 -30.35
C ASP A 373 26.41 3.32 -29.31
N ARG A 374 27.62 2.92 -29.74
CA ARG A 374 28.65 2.37 -28.84
C ARG A 374 29.12 3.41 -27.82
N GLN A 375 29.36 4.63 -28.27
CA GLN A 375 29.76 5.72 -27.40
C GLN A 375 28.62 6.15 -26.45
N LEU A 376 27.36 6.11 -26.89
CA LEU A 376 26.20 6.34 -26.01
C LEU A 376 26.10 5.27 -24.91
N PHE A 377 26.35 4.00 -25.27
CA PHE A 377 26.40 2.90 -24.31
C PHE A 377 27.55 3.07 -23.31
N ASP A 378 28.77 3.37 -23.79
CA ASP A 378 29.93 3.65 -22.92
C ASP A 378 29.65 4.83 -21.98
N LEU A 379 29.00 5.89 -22.48
CA LEU A 379 28.61 7.04 -21.67
C LEU A 379 27.65 6.63 -20.55
N GLU A 380 26.66 5.78 -20.82
CA GLU A 380 25.73 5.29 -19.81
C GLU A 380 26.43 4.47 -18.71
N ILE A 381 27.44 3.66 -19.08
CA ILE A 381 28.29 2.96 -18.10
C ILE A 381 29.04 3.97 -17.23
N ILE A 382 29.62 5.01 -17.83
CA ILE A 382 30.34 6.06 -17.13
C ILE A 382 29.43 6.80 -16.15
N LYS A 383 28.19 7.16 -16.57
CA LYS A 383 27.18 7.79 -15.69
C LYS A 383 26.92 6.96 -14.43
N ARG A 384 26.84 5.63 -14.57
CA ARG A 384 26.55 4.69 -13.46
C ARG A 384 27.75 4.40 -12.56
N LYS A 385 28.98 4.57 -13.06
CA LYS A 385 30.22 4.29 -12.31
C LYS A 385 30.41 5.22 -11.12
N TYR A 386 29.97 6.48 -11.21
CA TYR A 386 30.19 7.47 -10.17
C TYR A 386 29.11 7.42 -9.09
N ALA A 387 29.26 6.53 -8.10
CA ALA A 387 28.28 6.25 -7.04
C ALA A 387 27.92 7.45 -6.12
N ASN A 388 28.73 8.52 -6.14
CA ASN A 388 28.49 9.75 -5.39
C ASN A 388 27.85 10.86 -6.23
N MET A 389 27.55 10.58 -7.50
CA MET A 389 26.83 11.49 -8.39
C MET A 389 25.36 11.07 -8.44
N ILE A 390 24.46 12.06 -8.45
CA ILE A 390 23.02 11.86 -8.66
C ILE A 390 22.78 11.51 -10.11
N ASP A 391 23.37 12.30 -11.02
CA ASP A 391 23.27 12.12 -12.45
C ASP A 391 24.37 12.90 -13.19
N ILE A 392 24.72 12.47 -14.39
CA ILE A 392 25.55 13.22 -15.35
C ILE A 392 24.73 13.33 -16.64
N LEU A 393 24.32 14.55 -16.97
CA LEU A 393 23.37 14.83 -18.04
C LEU A 393 24.01 15.72 -19.10
N THR A 394 23.79 15.38 -20.37
CA THR A 394 23.89 16.35 -21.47
C THR A 394 22.57 17.12 -21.53
N TYR A 395 22.60 18.30 -22.16
CA TYR A 395 21.36 19.05 -22.40
C TYR A 395 20.38 18.27 -23.30
N ASP A 396 20.90 17.50 -24.26
CA ASP A 396 20.08 16.68 -25.14
C ASP A 396 19.52 15.44 -24.40
N ASP A 397 20.26 14.83 -23.46
CA ASP A 397 19.73 13.77 -22.57
C ASP A 397 18.60 14.30 -21.67
N LEU A 398 18.77 15.51 -21.14
CA LEU A 398 17.72 16.17 -20.37
C LEU A 398 16.44 16.35 -21.20
N LEU A 399 16.56 16.84 -22.44
CA LEU A 399 15.41 16.97 -23.37
C LEU A 399 14.77 15.61 -23.68
N ARG A 400 15.56 14.57 -23.98
CA ARG A 400 15.04 13.21 -24.23
C ARG A 400 14.28 12.66 -23.04
N ARG A 401 14.76 12.88 -21.82
CA ARG A 401 14.05 12.46 -20.59
C ARG A 401 12.73 13.18 -20.42
N LEU A 402 12.70 14.50 -20.66
CA LEU A 402 11.46 15.27 -20.63
C LEU A 402 10.45 14.74 -21.65
N GLU A 403 10.87 14.43 -22.88
CA GLU A 403 10.00 13.81 -23.90
C GLU A 403 9.45 12.44 -23.49
N ASN A 404 10.28 11.60 -22.89
CA ASN A 404 9.84 10.29 -22.40
C ASN A 404 8.83 10.42 -21.26
N ILE A 405 9.02 11.40 -20.36
CA ILE A 405 8.07 11.71 -19.29
C ILE A 405 6.75 12.22 -19.87
N ILE A 406 6.78 13.16 -20.81
CA ILE A 406 5.60 13.68 -21.52
C ILE A 406 4.84 12.54 -22.20
N THR A 407 5.54 11.70 -22.98
CA THR A 407 4.95 10.57 -23.69
C THR A 407 4.26 9.59 -22.72
N SER A 408 4.91 9.28 -21.59
CA SER A 408 4.35 8.42 -20.54
C SER A 408 3.11 9.05 -19.88
N LEU A 409 3.12 10.35 -19.60
CA LEU A 409 1.98 11.06 -19.02
C LEU A 409 0.80 11.12 -20.00
N VAL A 410 1.04 11.45 -21.27
CA VAL A 410 0.02 11.46 -22.33
C VAL A 410 -0.59 10.07 -22.51
N LYS A 411 0.22 9.00 -22.51
CA LYS A 411 -0.28 7.62 -22.59
C LYS A 411 -1.15 7.26 -21.38
N ARG A 412 -0.76 7.66 -20.17
CA ARG A 412 -1.55 7.43 -18.95
C ARG A 412 -2.87 8.21 -18.97
N LYS A 413 -2.88 9.44 -19.50
CA LYS A 413 -4.10 10.22 -19.73
C LYS A 413 -5.04 9.56 -20.74
N ALA A 414 -4.49 9.01 -21.83
CA ALA A 414 -5.30 8.32 -22.83
C ALA A 414 -5.93 7.02 -22.29
N GLY A 415 -5.22 6.29 -21.43
CA GLY A 415 -5.72 5.07 -20.79
C GLY A 415 -6.77 5.30 -19.70
N THR A 416 -6.82 6.50 -19.11
CA THR A 416 -7.84 6.89 -18.10
C THR A 416 -9.15 7.33 -18.73
N ALA A 417 -9.13 7.80 -19.99
CA ALA A 417 -10.34 8.18 -20.75
C ALA A 417 -11.10 6.99 -21.39
N LEU A 418 -10.54 5.77 -21.33
CA LEU A 418 -11.09 4.55 -21.94
C LEU A 418 -11.60 3.52 -20.90
N GLY A 419 -11.55 3.86 -19.60
CA GLY A 419 -11.88 2.98 -18.48
C GLY A 419 -13.18 3.32 -17.78
#